data_AF-A0A3R8T2T4-F1
#
_entry.id   AF-A0A3R8T2T4-F1
#
_cell.length_a   1.000
_cell.length_b   1.000
_cell.length_c   1.000
_cell.angle_alpha   90.00
_cell.angle_beta   90.00
_cell.angle_gamma   90.00
#
_symmetry.space_group_name_H-M   'P 1'
#
loop_
_entity.id
_entity.type
_entity.pdbx_description
1 polymer ?
#
loop_
_entity_poly.entity_id
_entity_poly.type
_entity_poly.pdbx_seq_one_letter_code
_entity_poly.pdbx_strand_id
1 'polypeptide(L)'
;MSFRPDIRKRPYQGQQVTDHVALNCDIRTGQEVQLTKNFLTDIEKLERRIQQSCVQCTPEPIRDPDTGKLIEVRYGFVADMQAGVRLKPNHDDATVRFTVDNLEGLARWVIAFEAADVTVPLLDELAKWIAGQPNDFARRGRVLELREC
;
A
#
# COMPACT_ATOMS: atom_id res chain seq x y z
N MET A 1 3.36 -15.34 7.51
CA MET A 1 2.76 -14.69 6.33
C MET A 1 2.09 -15.74 5.47
N SER A 2 0.80 -15.59 5.18
CA SER A 2 0.05 -16.40 4.22
C SER A 2 -0.19 -15.60 2.96
N PHE A 3 0.13 -16.16 1.79
CA PHE A 3 -0.12 -15.55 0.49
C PHE A 3 -1.25 -16.30 -0.22
N ARG A 4 -2.19 -15.56 -0.81
CA ARG A 4 -3.31 -16.10 -1.57
C ARG A 4 -3.32 -15.48 -2.97
N PRO A 5 -2.75 -16.17 -3.98
CA PRO A 5 -2.86 -15.73 -5.36
C PRO A 5 -4.23 -16.08 -5.94
N ASP A 6 -4.80 -15.17 -6.74
CA ASP A 6 -6.00 -15.37 -7.56
C ASP A 6 -5.72 -14.83 -8.96
N ILE A 7 -5.93 -15.66 -9.98
CA ILE A 7 -5.75 -15.26 -11.39
C ILE A 7 -7.08 -15.48 -12.08
N ARG A 8 -7.60 -14.42 -12.70
CA ARG A 8 -8.86 -14.46 -13.44
C ARG A 8 -8.61 -14.22 -14.92
N LYS A 9 -9.35 -14.97 -15.74
CA LYS A 9 -9.35 -14.88 -17.21
C LYS A 9 -10.68 -14.29 -17.66
N ARG A 10 -10.68 -13.62 -18.81
CA ARG A 10 -11.89 -13.17 -19.50
C ARG A 10 -11.74 -13.32 -21.02
N PRO A 11 -12.85 -13.44 -21.76
CA PRO A 11 -12.81 -13.31 -23.20
C PRO A 11 -12.51 -11.86 -23.61
N TYR A 12 -11.71 -11.70 -24.66
CA TYR A 12 -11.42 -10.43 -25.30
C TYR A 12 -11.05 -10.69 -26.76
N GLN A 13 -11.78 -10.08 -27.70
CA GLN A 13 -11.57 -10.23 -29.15
C GLN A 13 -11.42 -11.69 -29.62
N GLY A 14 -12.24 -12.60 -29.08
CA GLY A 14 -12.22 -14.03 -29.44
C GLY A 14 -11.08 -14.84 -28.79
N GLN A 15 -10.28 -14.25 -27.91
CA GLN A 15 -9.21 -14.93 -27.16
C GLN A 15 -9.46 -14.88 -25.65
N GLN A 16 -8.88 -15.85 -24.92
CA GLN A 16 -8.87 -15.85 -23.46
C GLN A 16 -7.66 -15.09 -22.95
N VAL A 17 -7.89 -13.90 -22.39
CA VAL A 17 -6.84 -13.04 -21.84
C VAL A 17 -6.90 -13.01 -20.31
N THR A 18 -5.82 -12.57 -19.68
CA THR A 18 -5.82 -12.29 -18.24
C THR A 18 -6.66 -11.05 -17.97
N ASP A 19 -7.66 -11.19 -17.08
CA ASP A 19 -8.46 -10.08 -16.58
C ASP A 19 -7.72 -9.37 -15.46
N HIS A 20 -7.31 -10.11 -14.43
CA HIS A 20 -6.45 -9.61 -13.36
C HIS A 20 -5.70 -10.73 -12.65
N VAL A 21 -4.63 -10.34 -11.96
CA VAL A 21 -3.93 -11.13 -10.95
C VAL A 21 -4.09 -10.40 -9.62
N ALA A 22 -4.47 -11.10 -8.57
CA ALA A 22 -4.50 -10.56 -7.22
C ALA A 22 -3.60 -11.40 -6.31
N LEU A 23 -2.85 -10.74 -5.46
CA LEU A 23 -2.07 -11.33 -4.39
C LEU A 23 -2.49 -10.66 -3.10
N ASN A 24 -3.17 -11.41 -2.24
CA ASN A 24 -3.49 -10.94 -0.90
C ASN A 24 -2.56 -11.64 0.09
N CYS A 25 -2.07 -10.90 1.08
CA CYS A 25 -1.29 -11.46 2.16
C CYS A 25 -1.76 -10.96 3.53
N ASP A 26 -1.70 -11.87 4.50
CA ASP A 26 -1.80 -11.50 5.91
C ASP A 26 -0.39 -11.16 6.39
N ILE A 27 -0.16 -9.87 6.64
CA ILE A 27 1.00 -9.36 7.33
C ILE A 27 0.70 -9.57 8.82
N ARG A 28 1.39 -10.54 9.44
CA ARG A 28 1.34 -10.82 10.88
C ARG A 28 2.77 -10.88 11.37
N THR A 29 3.36 -9.71 11.53
CA THR A 29 4.78 -9.61 11.90
C THR A 29 4.96 -9.63 13.41
N GLY A 30 3.90 -9.31 14.18
CA GLY A 30 4.05 -8.97 15.60
C GLY A 30 4.95 -7.76 15.84
N GLN A 31 5.39 -7.08 14.77
CA GLN A 31 6.21 -5.89 14.85
C GLN A 31 5.32 -4.69 15.08
N GLU A 32 5.73 -3.87 16.04
CA GLU A 32 5.19 -2.55 16.26
C GLU A 32 5.64 -1.65 15.10
N VAL A 33 4.66 -1.15 14.35
CA VAL A 33 4.85 -0.11 13.35
C VAL A 33 4.53 1.21 14.01
N GLN A 34 5.39 2.19 13.76
CA GLN A 34 5.23 3.55 14.27
C GLN A 34 5.03 4.51 13.11
N LEU A 35 3.88 5.18 13.09
CA LEU A 35 3.63 6.29 12.17
C LEU A 35 3.75 7.61 12.94
N THR A 36 4.31 8.64 12.28
CA THR A 36 4.52 9.94 12.90
C THR A 36 3.92 11.03 12.01
N LYS A 37 3.11 11.92 12.60
CA LYS A 37 2.52 13.08 11.91
C LYS A 37 2.68 14.35 12.76
N ASN A 38 3.04 15.45 12.11
CA ASN A 38 3.32 16.75 12.73
C ASN A 38 2.39 17.88 12.28
N PHE A 39 1.45 17.59 11.38
CA PHE A 39 0.42 18.53 10.93
C PHE A 39 -0.96 18.07 11.40
N LEU A 40 -1.74 18.99 11.99
CA LEU A 40 -3.05 18.68 12.58
C LEU A 40 -3.99 17.99 11.59
N THR A 41 -4.05 18.46 10.35
CA THR A 41 -4.89 17.87 9.30
C THR A 41 -4.49 16.44 8.96
N ASP A 42 -3.19 16.13 8.99
CA ASP A 42 -2.70 14.78 8.72
C ASP A 42 -2.89 13.83 9.91
N ILE A 43 -2.79 14.36 11.14
CA ILE A 43 -3.14 13.69 12.40
C ILE A 43 -4.62 13.29 12.36
N GLU A 44 -5.53 14.23 12.12
CA GLU A 44 -6.98 13.97 12.08
C GLU A 44 -7.36 12.95 10.99
N LYS A 45 -6.72 13.03 9.82
CA LYS A 45 -6.88 12.02 8.77
C LYS A 45 -6.41 10.66 9.26
N LEU A 46 -5.18 10.56 9.77
CA LEU A 46 -4.63 9.28 10.25
C LEU A 46 -5.47 8.67 11.38
N GLU A 47 -5.98 9.47 12.31
CA GLU A 47 -6.83 8.99 13.41
C GLU A 47 -8.17 8.43 12.92
N ARG A 48 -8.82 9.09 11.97
CA ARG A 48 -10.04 8.55 11.33
C ARG A 48 -9.79 7.22 10.66
N ARG A 49 -8.63 7.07 10.01
CA ARG A 49 -8.22 5.82 9.34
C ARG A 49 -7.97 4.70 10.34
N ILE A 50 -7.23 4.99 11.42
CA ILE A 50 -7.01 4.06 12.53
C ILE A 50 -8.36 3.60 13.10
N GLN A 51 -9.30 4.52 13.34
CA GLN A 51 -10.65 4.20 13.83
C GLN A 51 -11.46 3.32 12.86
N GLN A 52 -11.26 3.48 11.56
CA GLN A 52 -11.90 2.67 10.52
C GLN A 52 -11.21 1.32 10.30
N SER A 53 -9.98 1.18 10.80
CA SER A 53 -9.21 -0.05 10.75
C SER A 53 -9.46 -0.92 11.99
N CYS A 54 -9.18 -2.21 11.89
CA CYS A 54 -9.21 -3.12 13.06
C CYS A 54 -7.93 -3.07 13.90
N VAL A 55 -7.12 -2.02 13.75
CA VAL A 55 -5.80 -1.91 14.36
C VAL A 55 -5.93 -1.28 15.75
N GLN A 56 -5.36 -1.92 16.76
CA GLN A 56 -5.22 -1.29 18.07
C GLN A 56 -4.00 -0.38 18.06
N CYS A 57 -4.25 0.92 18.21
CA CYS A 57 -3.22 1.95 18.25
C CYS A 57 -3.49 2.92 19.39
N THR A 58 -2.43 3.26 20.14
CA THR A 58 -2.48 4.30 21.16
C THR A 58 -1.67 5.50 20.67
N PRO A 59 -2.30 6.66 20.40
CA PRO A 59 -1.59 7.87 20.01
C PRO A 59 -0.76 8.44 21.17
N GLU A 60 0.50 8.75 20.90
CA GLU A 60 1.44 9.38 21.83
C GLU A 60 1.79 10.79 21.33
N PRO A 61 1.23 11.86 21.94
CA PRO A 61 1.56 13.23 21.58
C PRO A 61 2.94 13.61 22.14
N ILE A 62 3.86 13.96 21.25
CA ILE A 62 5.19 14.45 21.59
C ILE A 62 5.17 15.96 21.62
N ARG A 63 5.57 16.51 22.77
CA ARG A 63 5.62 17.96 23.01
C ARG A 63 7.05 18.40 23.25
N ASP A 64 7.34 19.61 22.81
CA ASP A 64 8.58 20.30 23.10
C ASP A 64 8.72 20.47 24.63
N PRO A 65 9.83 20.03 25.24
CA PRO A 65 9.97 20.02 26.70
C PRO A 65 10.06 21.43 27.30
N ASP A 66 10.51 22.41 26.52
CA ASP A 66 10.73 23.78 26.99
C ASP A 66 9.48 24.66 26.79
N THR A 67 8.74 24.45 25.70
CA THR A 67 7.59 25.30 25.30
C THR A 67 6.23 24.62 25.43
N GLY A 68 6.18 23.29 25.64
CA GLY A 68 4.96 22.49 25.74
C GLY A 68 4.16 22.38 24.43
N LYS A 69 4.67 22.95 23.33
CA LYS A 69 4.02 22.91 22.01
C LYS A 69 4.05 21.50 21.45
N LEU A 70 2.96 21.10 20.78
CA LEU A 70 2.91 19.83 20.07
C LEU A 70 3.90 19.85 18.90
N ILE A 71 4.83 18.89 18.89
CA ILE A 71 5.77 18.69 17.79
C ILE A 71 5.15 17.70 16.80
N GLU A 72 4.72 16.54 17.30
CA GLU A 72 4.19 15.44 16.50
C GLU A 72 3.33 14.53 17.35
N VAL A 73 2.54 13.67 16.70
CA VAL A 73 1.87 12.54 17.32
C VAL A 73 2.44 11.26 16.71
N ARG A 74 2.82 10.34 17.58
CA ARG A 74 3.32 9.02 17.24
C ARG A 74 2.22 8.00 17.43
N TYR A 75 2.07 7.10 16.47
CA TYR A 75 1.02 6.10 16.44
C TYR A 75 1.69 4.73 16.38
N GLY A 76 1.83 4.07 17.53
CA GLY A 76 2.36 2.72 17.64
C GLY A 76 1.23 1.69 17.52
N PHE A 77 1.38 0.69 16.66
CA PHE A 77 0.44 -0.42 16.54
C PHE A 77 1.08 -1.69 16.01
N VAL A 78 0.50 -2.85 16.36
CA VAL A 78 0.91 -4.15 15.78
C VAL A 78 0.29 -4.28 14.39
N ALA A 79 1.14 -4.43 13.38
CA ALA A 79 0.70 -4.58 11.99
C ALA A 79 0.22 -6.02 11.71
N ASP A 80 -0.95 -6.38 12.27
CA ASP A 80 -1.75 -7.53 11.86
C ASP A 80 -2.74 -7.07 10.78
N MET A 81 -2.22 -6.82 9.58
CA MET A 81 -2.95 -6.21 8.47
C MET A 81 -3.10 -7.16 7.27
N GLN A 82 -4.19 -6.99 6.53
CA GLN A 82 -4.30 -7.54 5.19
C GLN A 82 -3.77 -6.54 4.18
N ALA A 83 -2.74 -6.95 3.45
CA ALA A 83 -2.22 -6.22 2.31
C ALA A 83 -2.62 -6.93 1.01
N GLY A 84 -2.75 -6.15 -0.04
CA GLY A 84 -3.19 -6.65 -1.34
C GLY A 84 -2.48 -5.96 -2.48
N VAL A 85 -2.11 -6.73 -3.50
CA VAL A 85 -1.70 -6.19 -4.79
C VAL A 85 -2.60 -6.78 -5.86
N ARG A 86 -3.20 -5.91 -6.68
CA ARG A 86 -4.00 -6.31 -7.85
C ARG A 86 -3.38 -5.73 -9.11
N LEU A 87 -3.06 -6.60 -10.06
CA LEU A 87 -2.57 -6.26 -11.39
C LEU A 87 -3.72 -6.41 -12.38
N LYS A 88 -4.01 -5.35 -13.13
CA LYS A 88 -5.03 -5.35 -14.19
C LYS A 88 -4.40 -4.90 -15.51
N PRO A 89 -4.24 -5.80 -16.50
CA PRO A 89 -3.82 -5.42 -17.83
C PRO A 89 -4.89 -4.57 -18.54
N ASN A 90 -4.44 -3.54 -19.23
CA ASN A 90 -5.20 -2.78 -20.21
C ASN A 90 -4.65 -3.14 -21.60
N HIS A 91 -5.37 -4.02 -22.29
CA HIS A 91 -4.93 -4.60 -23.57
C HIS A 91 -5.02 -3.60 -24.72
N ASP A 92 -5.87 -2.58 -24.62
CA ASP A 92 -6.02 -1.54 -25.64
C ASP A 92 -4.82 -0.58 -25.64
N ASP A 93 -4.35 -0.18 -24.46
CA ASP A 93 -3.25 0.79 -24.29
C ASP A 93 -1.89 0.15 -24.02
N ALA A 94 -1.79 -1.18 -24.08
CA ALA A 94 -0.57 -1.94 -23.73
C ALA A 94 0.02 -1.57 -22.35
N THR A 95 -0.82 -1.25 -21.37
CA THR A 95 -0.40 -0.89 -20.00
C THR A 95 -0.87 -1.90 -18.97
N VAL A 96 -0.24 -1.90 -17.79
CA VAL A 96 -0.66 -2.68 -16.63
C VAL A 96 -0.84 -1.75 -15.45
N ARG A 97 -2.01 -1.82 -14.81
CA ARG A 97 -2.33 -1.07 -13.60
C ARG A 97 -2.14 -1.95 -12.38
N PHE A 98 -1.33 -1.47 -11.45
CA PHE A 98 -1.16 -2.04 -10.12
C PHE A 98 -2.00 -1.24 -9.14
N THR A 99 -2.83 -1.92 -8.36
CA THR A 99 -3.49 -1.39 -7.17
C THR A 99 -2.82 -2.04 -5.97
N VAL A 100 -2.25 -1.23 -5.08
CA VAL A 100 -1.48 -1.68 -3.92
C VAL A 100 -2.18 -1.13 -2.67
N ASP A 101 -2.68 -2.03 -1.82
CA ASP A 101 -3.47 -1.72 -0.64
C ASP A 101 -2.69 -2.05 0.63
N ASN A 102 -2.73 -1.13 1.61
CA ASN A 102 -2.27 -1.31 2.99
C ASN A 102 -0.78 -1.67 3.16
N LEU A 103 0.07 -1.39 2.17
CA LEU A 103 1.54 -1.54 2.30
C LEU A 103 2.23 -0.36 2.99
N GLU A 104 1.57 0.80 3.11
CA GLU A 104 2.12 2.01 3.75
C GLU A 104 1.17 2.60 4.80
N GLY A 105 0.62 1.76 5.69
CA GLY A 105 -0.14 2.26 6.83
C GLY A 105 -1.46 2.94 6.43
N LEU A 106 -2.36 2.14 5.82
CA LEU A 106 -3.71 2.54 5.41
C LEU A 106 -3.70 3.53 4.22
N ALA A 107 -3.22 3.04 3.09
CA ALA A 107 -3.29 3.74 1.82
C ALA A 107 -3.50 2.75 0.66
N ARG A 108 -4.13 3.25 -0.40
CA ARG A 108 -4.23 2.64 -1.71
C ARG A 108 -3.42 3.45 -2.70
N TRP A 109 -2.49 2.78 -3.38
CA TRP A 109 -1.75 3.32 -4.51
C TRP A 109 -2.26 2.68 -5.81
N VAL A 110 -2.48 3.50 -6.83
CA VAL A 110 -2.77 3.04 -8.19
C VAL A 110 -1.66 3.53 -9.10
N ILE A 111 -0.88 2.60 -9.65
CA ILE A 111 0.31 2.90 -10.44
C ILE A 111 0.18 2.19 -11.79
N ALA A 112 0.46 2.90 -12.88
CA ALA A 112 0.49 2.33 -14.21
C ALA A 112 1.91 2.20 -14.74
N PHE A 113 2.14 1.10 -15.45
CA PHE A 113 3.37 0.82 -16.19
C PHE A 113 3.02 0.42 -17.62
N GLU A 114 3.93 0.69 -18.56
CA GLU A 114 3.88 0.02 -19.86
C GLU A 114 4.06 -1.48 -19.65
N ALA A 115 3.32 -2.31 -20.39
CA ALA A 115 3.37 -3.76 -20.21
C ALA A 115 4.77 -4.34 -20.45
N ALA A 116 5.55 -3.71 -21.36
CA ALA A 116 6.93 -4.08 -21.64
C ALA A 116 7.89 -3.82 -20.46
N ASP A 117 7.58 -2.86 -19.59
CA ASP A 117 8.40 -2.51 -18.43
C ASP A 117 8.11 -3.41 -17.21
N VAL A 118 7.01 -4.19 -17.25
CA VAL A 118 6.65 -5.15 -16.21
C VAL A 118 7.55 -6.38 -16.31
N THR A 119 8.76 -6.23 -15.77
CA THR A 119 9.84 -7.21 -15.78
C THR A 119 10.10 -7.77 -14.39
N VAL A 120 10.89 -8.85 -14.29
CA VAL A 120 11.31 -9.42 -12.99
C VAL A 120 11.96 -8.36 -12.08
N PRO A 121 12.91 -7.51 -12.54
CA PRO A 121 13.46 -6.44 -11.71
C PRO A 121 12.42 -5.45 -11.17
N LEU A 122 11.35 -5.15 -11.92
CA LEU A 122 10.27 -4.31 -11.42
C LEU A 122 9.46 -5.05 -10.35
N LEU A 123 9.15 -6.33 -10.58
CA LEU A 123 8.43 -7.16 -9.61
C LEU A 123 9.23 -7.40 -8.32
N ASP A 124 10.56 -7.40 -8.39
CA ASP A 124 11.43 -7.43 -7.20
C ASP A 124 11.28 -6.15 -6.36
N GLU A 125 11.15 -4.99 -6.98
CA GLU A 125 10.86 -3.74 -6.25
C GLU A 125 9.48 -3.78 -5.60
N LEU A 126 8.48 -4.39 -6.26
CA LEU A 126 7.17 -4.64 -5.64
C LEU A 126 7.30 -5.58 -4.45
N ALA A 127 8.07 -6.66 -4.57
CA ALA A 127 8.29 -7.62 -3.49
C ALA A 127 8.98 -6.97 -2.28
N LYS A 128 9.98 -6.11 -2.51
CA LYS A 128 10.60 -5.28 -1.47
C LYS A 128 9.56 -4.39 -0.78
N TRP A 129 8.69 -3.75 -1.56
CA TRP A 129 7.62 -2.93 -0.98
C TRP A 129 6.66 -3.74 -0.10
N ILE A 130 6.22 -4.92 -0.58
CA ILE A 130 5.38 -5.84 0.19
C ILE A 130 6.06 -6.27 1.50
N ALA A 131 7.38 -6.47 1.45
CA ALA A 131 8.18 -6.86 2.61
C ALA A 131 8.55 -5.68 3.54
N GLY A 132 8.10 -4.45 3.25
CA GLY A 132 8.46 -3.25 4.03
C GLY A 132 9.92 -2.83 3.87
N GLN A 133 10.60 -3.27 2.81
CA GLN A 133 11.99 -2.93 2.52
C GLN A 133 12.07 -1.66 1.65
N PRO A 134 13.21 -0.95 1.70
CA PRO A 134 13.48 0.14 0.76
C PRO A 134 13.31 -0.33 -0.68
N ASN A 135 12.53 0.42 -1.47
CA ASN A 135 12.16 0.07 -2.83
C ASN A 135 11.96 1.32 -3.69
N ASP A 136 11.92 1.11 -5.01
CA ASP A 136 11.69 2.14 -6.00
C ASP A 136 10.40 1.96 -6.81
N PHE A 137 9.51 1.05 -6.42
CA PHE A 137 8.43 0.57 -7.28
C PHE A 137 7.51 1.71 -7.75
N ALA A 138 6.96 2.50 -6.82
CA ALA A 138 6.09 3.62 -7.16
C ALA A 138 6.78 4.72 -7.99
N ARG A 139 8.08 4.94 -7.78
CA ARG A 139 8.87 5.95 -8.52
C ARG A 139 9.10 5.56 -9.97
N ARG A 140 9.12 4.26 -10.29
CA ARG A 140 9.35 3.74 -11.64
C ARG A 140 8.10 3.75 -12.52
N GLY A 141 6.93 3.97 -11.94
CA GLY A 141 5.66 3.99 -12.65
C GLY A 141 5.00 5.36 -12.67
N ARG A 142 3.91 5.47 -13.42
CA ARG A 142 3.04 6.65 -13.39
C ARG A 142 1.99 6.45 -12.30
N VAL A 143 2.12 7.18 -11.20
CA VAL A 143 1.10 7.20 -10.14
C VAL A 143 -0.17 7.85 -10.70
N LEU A 144 -1.26 7.09 -10.73
CA LEU A 144 -2.58 7.53 -11.19
C LEU A 144 -3.44 8.02 -10.04
N GLU A 145 -3.35 7.35 -8.89
CA GLU A 145 -4.09 7.69 -7.68
C GLU A 145 -3.25 7.33 -6.45
N LEU A 146 -3.26 8.23 -5.48
CA LEU A 146 -2.86 7.94 -4.11
C LEU A 146 -4.04 8.30 -3.22
N ARG A 147 -4.63 7.30 -2.60
CA ARG A 147 -5.73 7.47 -1.66
C ARG A 147 -5.29 7.00 -0.29
N GLU A 148 -5.22 7.92 0.65
CA GLU A 148 -5.10 7.59 2.06
C GLU A 148 -6.45 6.99 2.52
N CYS A 149 -6.44 5.75 3.02
CA CYS A 149 -7.63 4.94 3.33
C CYS A 149 -8.11 5.18 4.74
#